data_AF-A0A956FA03-F1
#
_entry.id   AF-A0A956FA03-F1
#
_cell.length_a   1.000
_cell.length_b   1.000
_cell.length_c   1.000
_cell.angle_alpha   90.00
_cell.angle_beta   90.00
_cell.angle_gamma   90.00
#
_symmetry.space_group_name_H-M   'P 1'
#
loop_
_entity.id
_entity.type
_entity.pdbx_description
1 polymer ?
#
loop_
_entity_poly.entity_id
_entity_poly.type
_entity_poly.pdbx_seq_one_letter_code
_entity_poly.pdbx_strand_id
1 'polypeptide(L)'
;MALGLLLALGLGDGCYHGGERDKDPPPGLPGGLCLAPDGHCTEGTCNRDRNFCYDPLDPCDGFFCGGDERGFCFPDPMTQQPSCQCEVGYTNAQYDLYCCPDPSLGIFDPNCTAGG
;
A
#
# COMPACT_ATOMS: atom_id res chain seq x y z
N MET A 1 39.50 -24.40 -31.28
CA MET A 1 39.47 -23.25 -30.36
C MET A 1 38.14 -22.55 -30.54
N ALA A 2 37.22 -22.70 -29.59
CA ALA A 2 36.09 -21.80 -29.40
C ALA A 2 35.55 -22.04 -27.99
N LEU A 3 35.57 -20.97 -27.21
CA LEU A 3 35.37 -20.87 -25.77
C LEU A 3 33.87 -20.92 -25.47
N GLY A 4 33.40 -21.98 -24.82
CA GLY A 4 32.01 -22.13 -24.39
C GLY A 4 31.74 -21.30 -23.13
N LEU A 5 31.18 -20.12 -23.34
CA LEU A 5 30.95 -19.06 -22.37
C LEU A 5 29.97 -19.50 -21.25
N LEU A 6 30.30 -19.06 -20.04
CA LEU A 6 29.59 -19.21 -18.77
C LEU A 6 28.11 -18.78 -18.84
N LEU A 7 27.19 -19.71 -18.54
CA LEU A 7 25.81 -19.42 -18.17
C LEU A 7 25.75 -19.12 -16.67
N ALA A 8 26.12 -17.89 -16.30
CA ALA A 8 25.76 -17.32 -15.00
C ALA A 8 24.40 -16.61 -15.17
N LEU A 9 23.30 -17.37 -15.04
CA LEU A 9 21.98 -16.79 -14.90
C LEU A 9 21.87 -16.23 -13.48
N GLY A 10 22.17 -14.94 -13.39
CA GLY A 10 22.08 -14.14 -12.19
C GLY A 10 20.67 -14.18 -11.60
N LEU A 11 20.66 -14.20 -10.28
CA LEU A 11 19.53 -13.89 -9.41
C LEU A 11 18.91 -12.58 -9.90
N GLY A 12 17.73 -12.69 -10.52
CA GLY A 12 16.85 -11.54 -10.63
C GLY A 12 16.30 -11.28 -9.24
N ASP A 13 16.99 -10.43 -8.47
CA ASP A 13 16.31 -9.53 -7.55
C ASP A 13 15.30 -8.76 -8.39
N GLY A 14 14.08 -9.31 -8.44
CA GLY A 14 12.93 -8.60 -8.92
C GLY A 14 12.69 -7.49 -7.91
N CYS A 15 13.41 -6.37 -8.07
CA CYS A 15 12.97 -5.10 -7.53
C CYS A 15 11.57 -4.90 -8.10
N TYR A 16 10.54 -5.23 -7.32
CA TYR A 16 9.16 -4.91 -7.63
C TYR A 16 9.05 -3.39 -7.60
N HIS A 17 9.48 -2.74 -8.68
CA HIS A 17 9.09 -1.37 -8.95
C HIS A 17 7.60 -1.46 -9.28
N GLY A 18 6.75 -0.94 -8.39
CA GLY A 18 5.29 -0.98 -8.44
C GLY A 18 4.71 -0.51 -9.78
N GLY A 19 4.70 -1.42 -10.76
CA GLY A 19 4.38 -1.16 -12.16
C GLY A 19 2.98 -1.58 -12.57
N GLU A 20 2.21 -2.20 -11.67
CA GLU A 20 0.78 -2.41 -11.84
C GLU A 20 0.07 -1.70 -10.69
N ARG A 21 -0.14 -0.40 -10.88
CA ARG A 21 -0.81 0.58 -10.00
C ARG A 21 -2.25 0.20 -9.58
N ASP A 22 -2.76 -0.94 -10.04
CA ASP A 22 -4.12 -1.43 -9.83
C ASP A 22 -4.20 -2.67 -8.91
N LYS A 23 -3.08 -3.13 -8.34
CA LYS A 23 -3.05 -4.32 -7.48
C LYS A 23 -2.66 -3.94 -6.06
N ASP A 24 -3.49 -4.36 -5.10
CA ASP A 24 -3.19 -4.20 -3.70
C ASP A 24 -1.85 -4.87 -3.35
N PRO A 25 -1.02 -4.26 -2.49
CA PRO A 25 0.24 -4.84 -2.08
C PRO A 25 0.01 -6.19 -1.37
N PRO A 26 0.90 -7.17 -1.56
CA PRO A 26 0.72 -8.48 -0.95
C PRO A 26 0.84 -8.38 0.58
N PRO A 27 0.16 -9.26 1.34
CA PRO A 27 0.32 -9.32 2.79
C PRO A 27 1.80 -9.47 3.21
N GLY A 28 2.17 -8.78 4.28
CA GLY A 28 3.51 -8.81 4.88
C GLY A 28 4.52 -7.84 4.26
N LEU A 29 4.16 -7.11 3.21
CA LEU A 29 4.97 -6.04 2.59
C LEU A 29 4.33 -4.66 2.81
N PRO A 30 5.09 -3.55 2.71
CA PRO A 30 4.54 -2.20 2.82
C PRO A 30 3.30 -1.98 1.94
N GLY A 31 2.27 -1.36 2.51
CA GLY A 31 0.96 -1.18 1.86
C GLY A 31 0.01 -2.37 1.98
N GLY A 32 0.51 -3.55 2.37
CA GLY A 32 -0.26 -4.78 2.52
C GLY A 32 -0.72 -5.05 3.96
N LEU A 33 -1.54 -6.08 4.13
CA LEU A 33 -2.01 -6.51 5.46
C LEU A 33 -0.89 -7.16 6.29
N CYS A 34 -0.97 -7.05 7.61
CA CYS A 34 -0.07 -7.80 8.48
C CYS A 34 -0.28 -9.31 8.33
N LEU A 35 0.80 -10.07 8.51
CA LEU A 35 0.76 -11.53 8.50
C LEU A 35 0.14 -12.08 9.78
N ALA A 36 -0.81 -13.00 9.61
CA ALA A 36 -1.36 -13.81 10.69
C ALA A 36 -0.40 -14.96 11.06
N PRO A 37 -0.47 -15.50 12.30
CA PRO A 37 -1.39 -15.15 13.38
C PRO A 37 -0.85 -14.09 14.36
N ASP A 38 0.43 -13.78 14.30
CA ASP A 38 1.16 -13.00 15.27
C ASP A 38 1.24 -11.51 14.94
N GLY A 39 0.77 -11.08 13.75
CA GLY A 39 0.69 -9.67 13.37
C GLY A 39 2.09 -9.09 13.16
N HIS A 40 2.80 -9.60 12.17
CA HIS A 40 4.12 -9.13 11.76
C HIS A 40 4.17 -8.83 10.25
N CYS A 41 5.28 -8.26 9.81
CA CYS A 41 5.57 -8.05 8.39
C CYS A 41 6.84 -8.79 8.03
N THR A 42 6.94 -9.27 6.80
CA THR A 42 8.20 -9.74 6.23
C THR A 42 9.16 -8.56 6.08
N GLU A 43 8.63 -7.40 5.71
CA GLU A 43 9.36 -6.15 5.53
C GLU A 43 8.62 -4.98 6.19
N GLY A 44 9.37 -4.09 6.84
CA GLY A 44 8.83 -2.94 7.56
C GLY A 44 8.28 -3.28 8.94
N THR A 45 7.27 -2.52 9.37
CA THR A 45 6.63 -2.60 10.68
C THR A 45 5.13 -2.84 10.54
N CYS A 46 4.57 -3.73 11.35
CA CYS A 46 3.13 -3.94 11.40
C CYS A 46 2.48 -2.95 12.39
N ASN A 47 1.55 -2.14 11.91
CA ASN A 47 0.55 -1.56 12.79
C ASN A 47 -0.55 -2.61 13.04
N ARG A 48 -0.52 -3.24 14.21
CA ARG A 48 -1.49 -4.29 14.57
C ARG A 48 -2.90 -3.77 14.79
N ASP A 49 -3.04 -2.56 15.29
CA ASP A 49 -4.35 -1.97 15.59
C ASP A 49 -5.12 -1.66 14.29
N ARG A 50 -4.39 -1.25 13.26
CA ARG A 50 -4.93 -0.90 11.93
C ARG A 50 -4.68 -1.98 10.86
N ASN A 51 -4.01 -3.07 11.22
CA ASN A 51 -3.73 -4.26 10.41
C ASN A 51 -3.04 -4.02 9.05
N PHE A 52 -1.97 -3.21 9.02
CA PHE A 52 -1.16 -3.01 7.81
C PHE A 52 0.34 -2.95 8.09
N CYS A 53 1.12 -3.25 7.06
CA CYS A 53 2.57 -3.14 7.03
C CYS A 53 3.00 -1.80 6.40
N TYR A 54 4.00 -1.15 6.98
CA TYR A 54 4.57 0.10 6.45
C TYR A 54 6.07 0.16 6.70
N ASP A 55 6.82 0.87 5.85
CA ASP A 55 8.23 1.18 6.11
C ASP A 55 8.32 2.43 7.01
N PRO A 56 8.92 2.35 8.22
CA PRO A 56 9.11 3.53 9.06
C PRO A 56 10.06 4.59 8.48
N LEU A 57 10.88 4.24 7.48
CA LEU A 57 11.77 5.19 6.79
C LEU A 57 11.10 5.84 5.57
N ASP A 58 10.14 5.16 4.96
CA ASP A 58 9.27 5.69 3.91
C ASP A 58 7.81 5.26 4.13
N PRO A 59 7.08 5.92 5.05
CA PRO A 59 5.75 5.46 5.47
C PRO A 59 4.71 5.41 4.35
N CYS A 60 4.93 6.11 3.25
CA CYS A 60 4.02 6.16 2.12
C CYS A 60 4.36 5.16 1.01
N ASP A 61 5.43 4.39 1.15
CA ASP A 61 5.72 3.31 0.21
C ASP A 61 4.60 2.25 0.24
N GLY A 62 4.06 1.95 -0.94
CA GLY A 62 2.92 1.05 -1.11
C GLY A 62 1.54 1.63 -0.75
N PHE A 63 1.42 2.90 -0.33
CA PHE A 63 0.14 3.55 0.02
C PHE A 63 -0.24 4.66 -0.96
N PHE A 64 -1.37 4.47 -1.65
CA PHE A 64 -1.79 5.37 -2.73
C PHE A 64 -3.05 6.19 -2.42
N CYS A 65 -3.74 5.95 -1.30
CA CYS A 65 -4.92 6.71 -0.89
C CYS A 65 -6.05 6.76 -1.94
N GLY A 66 -6.15 5.74 -2.81
CA GLY A 66 -7.11 5.73 -3.93
C GLY A 66 -6.58 6.36 -5.23
N GLY A 67 -5.30 6.71 -5.29
CA GLY A 67 -4.63 7.33 -6.43
C GLY A 67 -4.60 8.86 -6.34
N ASP A 68 -3.71 9.47 -7.14
CA ASP A 68 -3.44 10.91 -7.14
C ASP A 68 -4.68 11.80 -7.39
N GLU A 69 -5.76 11.22 -7.93
CA GLU A 69 -7.03 11.90 -8.21
C GLU A 69 -8.01 11.93 -7.02
N ARG A 70 -7.76 11.11 -6.00
CA ARG A 70 -8.65 10.94 -4.83
C ARG A 70 -8.03 11.41 -3.53
N GLY A 71 -6.71 11.32 -3.44
CA GLY A 71 -5.96 11.74 -2.27
C GLY A 71 -4.49 11.42 -2.41
N PHE A 72 -3.72 11.85 -1.43
CA PHE A 72 -2.30 11.58 -1.38
C PHE A 72 -1.88 11.11 0.01
N CYS A 73 -0.86 10.25 0.04
CA CYS A 73 -0.27 9.79 1.29
C CYS A 73 0.69 10.83 1.85
N PHE A 74 0.68 10.98 3.16
CA PHE A 74 1.70 11.70 3.91
C PHE A 74 2.05 10.97 5.22
N PRO A 75 3.29 11.09 5.72
CA PRO A 75 3.65 10.56 7.03
C PRO A 75 3.02 11.41 8.14
N ASP A 76 2.26 10.78 9.02
CA ASP A 76 1.67 11.43 10.17
C ASP A 76 2.79 11.95 11.11
N PRO A 77 2.78 13.24 11.49
CA PRO A 77 3.89 13.86 12.20
C PRO A 77 4.04 13.35 13.64
N MET A 78 3.00 12.76 14.23
CA MET A 78 3.00 12.27 15.61
C MET A 78 3.38 10.80 15.70
N THR A 79 2.93 10.01 14.73
CA THR A 79 3.05 8.54 14.74
C THR A 79 4.07 8.00 13.75
N GLN A 80 4.52 8.82 12.78
CA GLN A 80 5.39 8.41 11.66
C GLN A 80 4.81 7.24 10.85
N GLN A 81 3.48 7.18 10.74
CA GLN A 81 2.74 6.17 9.98
C GLN A 81 2.13 6.79 8.71
N PRO A 82 1.77 5.97 7.70
CA PRO A 82 0.98 6.46 6.59
C PRO A 82 -0.35 7.05 7.05
N SER A 83 -0.71 8.16 6.43
CA SER A 83 -2.01 8.82 6.54
C SER A 83 -2.43 9.35 5.17
N CYS A 84 -3.74 9.42 4.92
CA CYS A 84 -4.28 9.89 3.66
C CYS A 84 -4.96 11.24 3.83
N GLN A 85 -4.59 12.19 2.97
CA GLN A 85 -5.34 13.43 2.78
C GLN A 85 -6.17 13.28 1.51
N CYS A 86 -7.49 13.29 1.67
CA CYS A 86 -8.42 13.13 0.56
C CYS A 86 -8.69 14.47 -0.14
N GLU A 87 -8.84 14.40 -1.45
CA GLU A 87 -9.26 15.51 -2.30
C GLU A 87 -10.74 15.84 -2.08
N VAL A 88 -11.15 17.01 -2.57
CA VAL A 88 -12.54 17.48 -2.44
C VAL A 88 -13.51 16.49 -3.08
N GLY A 89 -14.51 16.06 -2.30
CA GLY A 89 -15.50 15.07 -2.73
C GLY A 89 -15.11 13.62 -2.42
N TYR A 90 -13.97 13.40 -1.77
CA TYR A 90 -13.55 12.12 -1.21
C TYR A 90 -13.36 12.20 0.31
N THR A 91 -13.40 11.05 0.97
CA THR A 91 -13.25 10.88 2.41
C THR A 91 -12.63 9.53 2.74
N ASN A 92 -11.81 9.49 3.78
CA ASN A 92 -11.24 8.26 4.34
C ASN A 92 -11.97 7.80 5.61
N ALA A 93 -13.17 8.33 5.90
CA ALA A 93 -13.93 8.01 7.10
C ALA A 93 -14.28 6.52 7.25
N GLN A 94 -14.33 5.78 6.13
CA GLN A 94 -14.65 4.34 6.12
C GLN A 94 -13.39 3.46 6.06
N TYR A 95 -12.30 3.96 5.48
CA TYR A 95 -11.03 3.24 5.30
C TYR A 95 -9.89 4.21 5.52
N ASP A 96 -9.14 4.09 6.62
CA ASP A 96 -8.18 5.12 6.99
C ASP A 96 -7.11 5.43 5.91
N LEU A 97 -6.77 4.43 5.10
CA LEU A 97 -5.70 4.50 4.09
C LEU A 97 -6.21 4.46 2.65
N TYR A 98 -7.49 4.77 2.45
CA TYR A 98 -8.09 4.81 1.12
C TYR A 98 -9.17 5.89 1.03
N CYS A 99 -9.06 6.80 0.06
CA CYS A 99 -10.04 7.86 -0.15
C CYS A 99 -11.18 7.37 -1.04
N CYS A 100 -12.36 7.31 -0.44
CA CYS A 100 -13.61 6.93 -1.08
C CYS A 100 -14.45 8.14 -1.45
N PRO A 101 -15.28 8.09 -2.51
CA PRO A 101 -16.22 9.17 -2.78
C PRO A 101 -17.07 9.46 -1.55
N ASP A 102 -17.30 10.74 -1.27
CA ASP A 102 -18.15 11.15 -0.14
C ASP A 102 -19.57 10.58 -0.35
N PRO A 103 -20.11 9.81 0.61
CA PRO A 103 -21.42 9.17 0.46
C PRO A 103 -22.56 10.18 0.24
N SER A 104 -22.38 11.44 0.63
CA SER A 104 -23.35 12.52 0.37
C SER A 104 -23.48 12.87 -1.12
N LEU A 105 -22.50 12.51 -1.95
CA LEU A 105 -22.50 12.76 -3.40
C LEU A 105 -23.27 11.69 -4.19
N GLY A 106 -23.65 10.57 -3.56
CA GLY A 106 -24.37 9.48 -4.23
C GLY A 106 -23.54 8.75 -5.30
N ILE A 107 -22.22 8.88 -5.28
CA ILE A 107 -21.30 8.19 -6.19
C ILE A 107 -21.01 6.81 -5.60
N PHE A 108 -21.22 5.76 -6.39
CA PHE A 108 -20.91 4.39 -6.00
C PHE A 108 -19.52 3.99 -6.49
N ASP A 109 -18.71 3.48 -5.56
CA ASP A 109 -17.43 2.84 -5.86
C ASP A 109 -17.39 1.43 -5.25
N PRO A 110 -17.22 0.38 -6.06
CA PRO A 110 -17.16 -1.00 -5.57
C PRO A 110 -15.97 -1.30 -4.65
N ASN A 111 -14.89 -0.53 -4.71
CA ASN A 111 -13.75 -0.66 -3.80
C ASN A 111 -14.02 0.00 -2.44
N CYS A 112 -15.10 0.79 -2.34
CA CYS A 112 -15.51 1.51 -1.15
C CYS A 112 -16.75 0.92 -0.47
N THR A 113 -17.21 -0.25 -0.92
CA THR A 113 -18.31 -0.93 -0.26
C THR A 113 -17.82 -1.71 0.94
N ALA A 114 -18.42 -1.48 2.11
CA ALA A 114 -18.16 -2.25 3.31
C ALA A 114 -18.55 -3.72 3.08
N GLY A 115 -17.59 -4.57 2.70
CA GLY A 115 -17.76 -6.02 2.67
C GLY A 115 -17.26 -6.71 1.42
N GLY A 116 -16.08 -7.32 1.54
CA GLY A 116 -15.86 -8.72 1.17
C GLY A 116 -15.45 -9.47 2.42
#